data_AF-A0A1F4F284-F1
#
_entry.id   AF-A0A1F4F284-F1
#
_cell.length_a   1.000
_cell.length_b   1.000
_cell.length_c   1.000
_cell.angle_alpha   90.00
_cell.angle_beta   90.00
_cell.angle_gamma   90.00
#
_symmetry.space_group_name_H-M   'P 1'
#
loop_
_entity.id
_entity.type
_entity.pdbx_description
1 polymer ?
#
loop_
_entity_poly.entity_id
_entity_poly.type
_entity_poly.pdbx_seq_one_letter_code
_entity_poly.pdbx_strand_id
1 'polypeptide(L)'
;MNRALDLAARVFGILAAIFLAGIMLVTVADVVLRSLFRTPVRGQFELVELGLAYVIFLALPAVFLRDAHLVVDVADHFVSARTRVALDLFGAAASLAALGLMLWQMAPQALYMMRFGDITFDLQIPKMWYAAPALAGVLCSLLAALVIIFRRRAPR
;
A
#
# COMPACT_ATOMS: atom_id res chain seq x y z
N MET A 1 21.02 4.88 -10.09
CA MET A 1 19.95 5.34 -9.18
C MET A 1 18.54 5.07 -9.74
N ASN A 2 18.17 5.52 -10.96
CA ASN A 2 16.82 5.25 -11.54
C ASN A 2 16.47 3.75 -11.56
N ARG A 3 17.39 2.91 -12.05
CA ARG A 3 17.21 1.44 -12.10
C ARG A 3 16.90 0.81 -10.74
N ALA A 4 17.41 1.36 -9.63
CA ALA A 4 17.17 0.82 -8.30
C ALA A 4 15.76 1.14 -7.80
N LEU A 5 15.26 2.35 -8.07
CA LEU A 5 13.88 2.75 -7.76
C LEU A 5 12.88 1.99 -8.64
N ASP A 6 13.19 1.82 -9.92
CA ASP A 6 12.37 1.03 -10.85
C ASP A 6 12.30 -0.44 -10.42
N LEU A 7 13.44 -1.00 -9.98
CA LEU A 7 13.50 -2.36 -9.46
C LEU A 7 12.68 -2.49 -8.17
N ALA A 8 12.83 -1.55 -7.22
CA ALA A 8 12.05 -1.54 -5.99
C ALA A 8 10.54 -1.47 -6.28
N ALA A 9 10.11 -0.56 -7.15
CA ALA A 9 8.72 -0.45 -7.56
C ALA A 9 8.20 -1.72 -8.24
N ARG A 10 9.02 -2.40 -9.06
CA ARG A 10 8.67 -3.69 -9.66
C ARG A 10 8.54 -4.79 -8.61
N VAL A 11 9.46 -4.87 -7.65
CA VAL A 11 9.42 -5.88 -6.58
C VAL A 11 8.15 -5.70 -5.75
N PHE A 12 7.88 -4.48 -5.28
CA PHE A 12 6.65 -4.16 -4.55
C PHE A 12 5.39 -4.49 -5.36
N GLY A 13 5.36 -4.15 -6.65
CA GLY A 13 4.25 -4.48 -7.55
C GLY A 13 4.06 -5.99 -7.77
N ILE A 14 5.15 -6.75 -7.94
CA ILE A 14 5.10 -8.21 -8.09
C ILE A 14 4.61 -8.86 -6.80
N LEU A 15 5.10 -8.43 -5.65
CA LEU A 15 4.65 -8.95 -4.36
C LEU A 15 3.16 -8.68 -4.16
N ALA A 16 2.69 -7.45 -4.41
CA ALA A 16 1.27 -7.13 -4.37
C ALA A 16 0.44 -7.99 -5.34
N ALA A 17 0.95 -8.22 -6.56
CA ALA A 17 0.28 -9.07 -7.55
C ALA A 17 0.21 -10.55 -7.11
N ILE A 18 1.22 -11.07 -6.43
CA ILE A 18 1.21 -12.44 -5.88
C ILE A 18 0.13 -12.58 -4.81
N PHE A 19 0.03 -11.62 -3.88
CA PHE A 19 -1.04 -11.64 -2.87
C PHE A 19 -2.42 -11.49 -3.52
N LEU A 20 -2.55 -10.63 -4.53
CA LEU A 20 -3.80 -10.46 -5.28
C LEU A 20 -4.22 -11.76 -5.99
N ALA A 21 -3.29 -12.43 -6.65
CA ALA A 21 -3.53 -13.74 -7.26
C ALA A 21 -3.90 -14.79 -6.20
N GLY A 22 -3.23 -14.75 -5.04
CA GLY A 22 -3.54 -15.63 -3.91
C GLY A 22 -4.97 -15.47 -3.40
N ILE A 23 -5.43 -14.24 -3.16
CA ILE A 23 -6.82 -14.02 -2.72
C ILE A 23 -7.82 -14.41 -3.80
N MET A 24 -7.51 -14.19 -5.09
CA MET A 24 -8.36 -14.67 -6.20
C MET A 24 -8.50 -16.19 -6.16
N LEU A 25 -7.40 -16.92 -6.02
CA LEU A 25 -7.43 -18.39 -5.92
C LEU A 25 -8.22 -18.87 -4.71
N VAL A 26 -8.06 -18.24 -3.55
CA VAL A 26 -8.85 -18.56 -2.35
C VAL A 26 -10.34 -18.30 -2.57
N THR A 27 -10.70 -17.19 -3.20
CA THR A 27 -12.12 -16.89 -3.50
C THR A 27 -12.72 -17.89 -4.49
N VAL A 28 -11.99 -18.26 -5.54
CA VAL A 28 -12.43 -19.28 -6.50
C VAL A 28 -12.57 -20.65 -5.82
N ALA A 29 -11.60 -21.03 -4.98
CA ALA A 29 -11.64 -22.27 -4.22
C ALA A 29 -12.86 -22.32 -3.29
N ASP A 30 -13.19 -21.22 -2.60
CA ASP A 30 -14.41 -21.17 -1.77
C ASP A 30 -15.67 -21.38 -2.59
N VAL A 31 -15.81 -20.68 -3.73
CA VAL A 31 -16.99 -20.83 -4.59
C VAL A 31 -17.12 -22.27 -5.06
N VAL A 32 -16.03 -22.89 -5.52
CA VAL A 32 -16.05 -24.29 -5.99
C VAL A 32 -16.39 -25.26 -4.86
N LEU A 33 -15.76 -25.13 -3.70
CA LEU A 33 -15.96 -26.05 -2.57
C LEU A 33 -17.38 -25.92 -1.99
N ARG A 34 -17.89 -24.69 -1.89
CA ARG A 34 -19.26 -24.40 -1.47
C ARG A 34 -20.29 -24.94 -2.47
N SER A 35 -20.06 -24.78 -3.77
CA SER A 35 -21.00 -25.22 -4.80
C SER A 35 -21.02 -26.74 -4.99
N LEU A 36 -19.87 -27.42 -4.95
CA LEU A 36 -19.79 -28.85 -5.22
C LEU A 36 -19.92 -29.71 -3.97
N PHE A 37 -19.30 -29.29 -2.86
CA PHE A 37 -19.15 -30.10 -1.66
C PHE A 37 -19.93 -29.55 -0.46
N ARG A 38 -20.66 -28.43 -0.63
CA ARG A 38 -21.40 -27.72 0.44
C ARG A 38 -20.53 -27.40 1.67
N THR A 39 -19.22 -27.31 1.47
CA THR A 39 -18.24 -27.04 2.52
C THR A 39 -17.51 -25.76 2.13
N PRO A 40 -17.77 -24.62 2.79
CA PRO A 40 -17.04 -23.38 2.50
C PRO A 40 -15.61 -23.46 3.03
N VAL A 41 -14.74 -22.62 2.50
CA VAL A 41 -13.37 -22.44 3.03
C VAL A 41 -13.46 -21.75 4.37
N ARG A 42 -13.01 -22.43 5.43
CA ARG A 42 -12.97 -21.87 6.79
C ARG A 42 -12.01 -20.68 6.85
N GLY A 43 -12.44 -19.59 7.47
CA GLY A 43 -11.65 -18.36 7.59
C GLY A 43 -11.37 -17.64 6.27
N GLN A 44 -12.11 -17.92 5.20
CA GLN A 44 -11.95 -17.24 3.91
C GLN A 44 -11.97 -15.71 4.05
N PHE A 45 -12.89 -15.18 4.85
CA PHE A 45 -12.99 -13.75 5.09
C PHE A 45 -11.68 -13.18 5.66
N GLU A 46 -11.15 -13.82 6.70
CA GLU A 46 -9.91 -13.38 7.36
C GLU A 46 -8.71 -13.49 6.41
N LEU A 47 -8.64 -14.54 5.58
CA LEU A 47 -7.58 -14.72 4.57
C LEU A 47 -7.63 -13.64 3.49
N VAL A 48 -8.83 -13.30 2.99
CA VAL A 48 -9.01 -12.25 2.00
C VAL A 48 -8.71 -10.88 2.60
N GLU A 49 -9.14 -10.61 3.82
CA GLU A 49 -8.84 -9.37 4.54
C GLU A 49 -7.33 -9.19 4.76
N LEU A 50 -6.66 -10.25 5.21
CA LEU A 50 -5.20 -10.26 5.37
C LEU A 50 -4.52 -10.00 4.03
N GLY A 51 -4.87 -10.78 3.01
CA GLY A 51 -4.30 -10.63 1.67
C GLY A 51 -4.51 -9.23 1.10
N LEU A 52 -5.69 -8.63 1.30
CA LEU A 52 -5.98 -7.27 0.88
C LEU A 52 -5.08 -6.24 1.57
N ALA A 53 -4.82 -6.40 2.88
CA ALA A 53 -3.86 -5.56 3.58
C ALA A 53 -2.47 -5.63 2.93
N TYR A 54 -1.98 -6.83 2.62
CA TYR A 54 -0.71 -6.99 1.91
C TYR A 54 -0.75 -6.34 0.52
N VAL A 55 -1.80 -6.57 -0.27
CA VAL A 55 -1.93 -5.98 -1.62
C VAL A 55 -1.86 -4.46 -1.57
N ILE A 56 -2.66 -3.82 -0.72
CA ILE A 56 -2.76 -2.35 -0.65
C ILE A 56 -1.43 -1.75 -0.20
N PHE A 57 -0.88 -2.25 0.90
CA PHE A 57 0.30 -1.65 1.51
C PHE A 57 1.60 -2.00 0.80
N LEU A 58 1.68 -3.12 0.09
CA LEU A 58 2.81 -3.40 -0.81
C LEU A 58 2.71 -2.63 -2.13
N ALA A 59 1.51 -2.35 -2.64
CA ALA A 59 1.34 -1.55 -3.85
C ALA A 59 1.63 -0.06 -3.62
N LEU A 60 1.32 0.45 -2.42
CA LEU A 60 1.47 1.85 -2.03
C LEU A 60 2.86 2.44 -2.37
N PRO A 61 4.00 1.86 -1.93
CA PRO A 61 5.32 2.37 -2.28
C PRO A 61 5.60 2.37 -3.79
N ALA A 62 5.10 1.35 -4.51
CA ALA A 62 5.29 1.25 -5.96
C ALA A 62 4.58 2.38 -6.71
N VAL A 63 3.40 2.81 -6.24
CA VAL A 63 2.64 3.94 -6.80
C VAL A 63 3.41 5.24 -6.60
N PHE A 64 3.91 5.49 -5.38
CA PHE A 64 4.75 6.65 -5.09
C PHE A 64 5.99 6.66 -5.99
N LEU A 65 6.76 5.57 -6.03
CA LEU A 65 7.99 5.46 -6.83
C LEU A 65 7.80 5.68 -8.33
N ARG A 66 6.62 5.38 -8.87
CA ARG A 66 6.30 5.54 -10.30
C ARG A 66 5.72 6.91 -10.63
N ASP A 67 5.58 7.81 -9.66
CA ASP A 67 4.88 9.09 -9.82
C ASP A 67 3.46 8.89 -10.41
N ALA A 68 2.86 7.72 -10.13
CA ALA A 68 1.55 7.33 -10.66
C ALA A 68 0.39 7.93 -9.85
N HIS A 69 0.66 8.95 -9.03
CA HIS A 69 -0.39 9.81 -8.49
C HIS A 69 -1.10 10.43 -9.68
N LEU A 70 -2.43 10.41 -9.68
CA LEU A 70 -3.28 10.96 -10.74
C LEU A 70 -2.90 12.43 -11.00
N VAL A 71 -1.94 12.68 -11.88
CA VAL A 71 -1.66 13.99 -12.43
C VAL A 71 -2.86 14.27 -13.32
N VAL A 72 -3.69 15.22 -12.91
CA VAL A 72 -4.78 15.71 -13.75
C VAL A 72 -4.14 16.55 -14.85
N ASP A 73 -3.59 15.89 -15.87
CA ASP A 73 -2.98 16.53 -17.05
C ASP A 73 -3.96 17.46 -17.79
N VAL A 74 -5.27 17.30 -17.54
CA VAL A 74 -6.34 18.13 -18.12
C VAL A 74 -6.30 19.57 -17.58
N ALA A 75 -5.92 19.77 -16.31
CA ALA A 75 -5.78 21.11 -15.74
C ALA A 75 -4.46 21.78 -16.17
N ASP A 76 -3.40 20.99 -16.43
CA ASP A 76 -2.07 21.51 -16.78
C ASP A 76 -2.05 22.34 -18.07
N HIS A 77 -2.96 22.08 -19.03
CA HIS A 77 -3.05 22.87 -20.26
C HIS A 77 -3.58 24.30 -20.06
N PHE A 78 -4.26 24.58 -18.95
CA PHE A 78 -4.90 25.87 -18.68
C PHE A 78 -4.11 26.75 -17.69
N VAL A 79 -2.99 26.26 -17.16
CA VAL A 79 -2.34 26.85 -15.98
C VAL A 79 -0.87 27.19 -16.26
N SER A 80 -0.41 28.33 -15.75
CA SER A 80 0.98 28.80 -15.92
C SER A 80 2.02 27.86 -15.28
N ALA A 81 3.23 27.83 -15.84
CA ALA A 81 4.34 26.98 -15.35
C ALA A 81 4.65 27.17 -13.86
N ARG A 82 4.46 28.38 -13.31
CA ARG A 82 4.69 28.67 -11.88
C ARG A 82 3.63 28.02 -10.98
N THR A 83 2.37 28.09 -11.38
CA THR A 83 1.27 27.50 -10.63
C THR A 83 1.33 25.97 -10.67
N ARG A 84 1.77 25.38 -11.78
CA ARG A 84 2.02 23.94 -11.89
C ARG A 84 3.03 23.45 -10.86
N VAL A 85 4.18 24.14 -10.75
CA VAL A 85 5.20 23.84 -9.73
C VAL A 85 4.66 23.99 -8.31
N ALA A 86 3.83 25.01 -8.06
CA ALA A 86 3.21 25.21 -6.75
C ALA A 86 2.21 24.08 -6.41
N LEU A 87 1.42 23.64 -7.38
CA LEU A 87 0.44 22.56 -7.20
C LEU A 87 1.12 21.20 -6.99
N ASP A 88 2.20 20.93 -7.73
CA ASP A 88 3.07 19.78 -7.53
C ASP A 88 3.68 19.76 -6.12
N LEU A 89 4.21 20.90 -5.67
CA LEU A 89 4.82 21.01 -4.34
C LEU A 89 3.76 20.82 -3.24
N PHE A 90 2.56 21.37 -3.43
CA PHE A 90 1.44 21.17 -2.52
C PHE A 90 1.01 19.71 -2.45
N GLY A 91 0.83 19.04 -3.59
CA GLY A 91 0.46 17.62 -3.65
C GLY A 91 1.51 16.73 -2.99
N ALA A 92 2.79 17.04 -3.19
CA ALA A 92 3.89 16.34 -2.54
C ALA A 92 3.91 16.55 -1.02
N ALA A 93 3.71 17.79 -0.55
CA ALA A 93 3.63 18.11 0.87
C ALA A 93 2.41 17.47 1.55
N ALA A 94 1.24 17.51 0.89
CA ALA A 94 0.02 16.90 1.37
C ALA A 94 0.16 15.37 1.48
N SER A 95 0.80 14.74 0.49
CA SER A 95 1.07 13.29 0.52
C SER A 95 2.03 12.90 1.64
N LEU A 96 3.09 13.67 1.85
CA LEU A 96 4.02 13.52 2.99
C LEU A 96 3.29 13.64 4.33
N ALA A 97 2.45 14.67 4.47
CA ALA A 97 1.69 14.89 5.69
C ALA A 97 0.72 13.74 5.96
N ALA A 98 -0.01 13.28 4.94
CA ALA A 98 -0.95 12.16 5.04
C ALA A 98 -0.24 10.85 5.45
N LEU A 99 0.86 10.49 4.78
CA LEU A 99 1.64 9.30 5.12
C LEU A 99 2.28 9.40 6.51
N GLY A 100 2.78 10.58 6.88
CA GLY A 100 3.35 10.83 8.20
C GLY A 100 2.31 10.70 9.31
N LEU A 101 1.10 11.25 9.11
CA LEU A 101 -0.02 11.12 10.04
C LEU A 101 -0.48 9.67 10.17
N MET A 102 -0.60 8.94 9.06
CA MET A 102 -0.91 7.51 9.07
C MET A 102 0.11 6.73 9.90
N LEU A 103 1.41 6.95 9.66
CA LEU A 103 2.47 6.26 10.40
C LEU A 103 2.44 6.59 11.90
N TRP A 104 2.24 7.86 12.24
CA TRP A 104 2.11 8.31 13.63
C TRP A 104 0.96 7.62 14.34
N GLN A 105 -0.21 7.51 13.69
CA GLN A 105 -1.39 6.92 14.29
C GLN A 105 -1.30 5.38 14.37
N MET A 106 -0.71 4.75 13.36
CA MET A 106 -0.59 3.29 13.28
C MET A 106 0.45 2.71 14.24
N ALA A 107 1.55 3.42 14.50
CA ALA A 107 2.64 2.88 15.31
C ALA A 107 2.22 2.52 16.77
N PRO A 108 1.50 3.37 17.52
CA PRO A 108 1.00 3.02 18.85
C PRO A 108 -0.02 1.87 18.82
N GLN A 109 -0.88 1.84 17.81
CA GLN A 109 -1.89 0.79 17.61
C GLN A 109 -1.23 -0.58 17.38
N ALA A 110 -0.21 -0.63 16.52
CA ALA A 110 0.55 -1.84 16.27
C ALA A 110 1.27 -2.32 17.53
N LEU A 111 1.88 -1.42 18.30
CA LEU A 111 2.54 -1.77 19.56
C LEU A 111 1.56 -2.31 20.60
N TYR A 112 0.34 -1.75 20.65
CA TYR A 112 -0.75 -2.27 21.47
C TYR A 112 -1.09 -3.71 21.04
N MET A 113 -1.34 -3.95 19.75
CA MET A 113 -1.62 -5.29 19.22
C MET A 113 -0.52 -6.32 19.56
N MET A 114 0.76 -5.91 19.50
CA MET A 114 1.89 -6.75 19.86
C MET A 114 1.92 -7.13 21.36
N ARG A 115 1.50 -6.21 22.24
CA ARG A 115 1.52 -6.43 23.68
C ARG A 115 0.35 -7.28 24.17
N PHE A 116 -0.84 -7.07 23.60
CA PHE A 116 -2.06 -7.76 24.01
C PHE A 116 -2.28 -9.09 23.28
N GLY A 117 -1.53 -9.35 22.20
CA GLY A 117 -1.58 -10.63 21.50
C GLY A 117 -2.91 -10.86 20.79
N ASP A 118 -3.53 -9.79 20.27
CA ASP A 118 -4.80 -9.85 19.56
C ASP A 118 -4.76 -10.90 18.43
N ILE A 119 -5.79 -11.73 18.36
CA ILE A 119 -5.99 -12.73 17.30
C ILE A 119 -7.32 -12.51 16.58
N THR A 120 -7.42 -13.03 15.35
CA THR A 120 -8.68 -13.12 14.62
C THR A 120 -9.58 -14.22 15.19
N PHE A 121 -10.86 -14.25 14.81
CA PHE A 121 -11.86 -15.10 15.45
C PHE A 121 -11.85 -16.54 14.93
N ASP A 122 -11.74 -16.74 13.61
CA ASP A 122 -11.94 -18.05 12.99
C ASP A 122 -10.62 -18.84 12.87
N LEU A 123 -9.59 -18.21 12.29
CA LEU A 123 -8.27 -18.81 12.08
C LEU A 123 -7.27 -18.49 13.20
N GLN A 124 -7.66 -17.66 14.17
CA GLN A 124 -6.81 -17.25 15.28
C GLN A 124 -5.47 -16.64 14.81
N ILE A 125 -5.49 -15.92 13.69
CA ILE A 125 -4.30 -15.27 13.13
C ILE A 125 -3.93 -14.09 14.03
N PRO A 126 -2.67 -13.96 14.46
CA PRO A 126 -2.23 -12.78 15.19
C PRO A 126 -2.43 -11.50 14.36
N LYS A 127 -3.14 -10.51 14.91
CA LYS A 127 -3.41 -9.23 14.22
C LYS A 127 -2.14 -8.45 13.86
N MET A 128 -1.01 -8.79 14.48
CA MET A 128 0.31 -8.29 14.08
C MET A 128 0.60 -8.51 12.59
N TRP A 129 0.12 -9.61 12.00
CA TRP A 129 0.31 -9.89 10.56
C TRP A 129 -0.48 -8.96 9.64
N TYR A 130 -1.51 -8.28 10.16
CA TYR A 130 -2.23 -7.21 9.46
C TYR A 130 -1.51 -5.87 9.64
N ALA A 131 -0.98 -5.59 10.84
CA ALA A 131 -0.27 -4.36 11.14
C ALA A 131 1.12 -4.27 10.45
N ALA A 132 1.79 -5.41 10.27
CA ALA A 132 3.11 -5.48 9.66
C ALA A 132 3.18 -4.91 8.22
N PRO A 133 2.36 -5.37 7.25
CA PRO A 133 2.36 -4.79 5.91
C PRO A 133 1.94 -3.32 5.93
N ALA A 134 1.01 -2.94 6.81
CA ALA A 134 0.56 -1.56 6.95
C ALA A 134 1.69 -0.60 7.34
N LEU A 135 2.41 -0.91 8.43
CA LEU A 135 3.53 -0.10 8.87
C LEU A 135 4.67 -0.07 7.84
N ALA A 136 5.03 -1.24 7.31
CA ALA A 136 6.11 -1.34 6.34
C ALA A 136 5.78 -0.59 5.04
N GLY A 137 4.56 -0.75 4.52
CA GLY A 137 4.10 -0.11 3.30
C GLY A 137 4.00 1.41 3.43
N VAL A 138 3.44 1.91 4.53
CA VAL A 138 3.37 3.36 4.78
C VAL A 138 4.76 3.96 4.96
N LEU A 139 5.65 3.30 5.72
CA LEU A 139 7.03 3.76 5.90
C LEU A 139 7.80 3.78 4.57
N CYS A 140 7.73 2.72 3.77
CA CYS A 140 8.36 2.66 2.46
C CYS A 140 7.80 3.72 1.50
N SER A 141 6.49 4.00 1.57
CA SER A 141 5.84 5.06 0.77
C SER A 141 6.31 6.44 1.19
N LEU A 142 6.48 6.69 2.49
CA LEU A 142 6.99 7.94 3.01
C LEU A 142 8.42 8.19 2.53
N LEU A 143 9.28 7.17 2.58
CA LEU A 143 10.64 7.22 2.06
C LEU A 143 10.65 7.43 0.53
N ALA A 144 9.78 6.76 -0.21
CA ALA A 144 9.64 6.94 -1.65
C ALA A 144 9.24 8.39 -2.00
N ALA A 145 8.24 8.95 -1.29
CA ALA A 145 7.81 10.33 -1.47
C ALA A 145 8.93 11.33 -1.19
N LEU A 146 9.70 11.14 -0.11
CA LEU A 146 10.86 11.97 0.20
C LEU A 146 11.90 11.93 -0.93
N VAL A 147 12.27 10.74 -1.40
CA VAL A 147 13.26 10.56 -2.48
C VAL A 147 12.84 11.29 -3.76
N ILE A 148 11.56 11.26 -4.12
CA ILE A 148 11.04 11.94 -5.32
C ILE A 148 11.11 13.46 -5.16
N ILE A 149 10.76 13.98 -3.99
CA ILE A 149 10.81 15.43 -3.72
C ILE A 149 12.25 15.95 -3.80
N PHE A 150 13.22 15.23 -3.20
CA PHE A 150 14.63 15.60 -3.31
C PHE A 150 15.12 15.56 -4.76
N ARG A 151 14.62 14.63 -5.58
CA ARG A 151 14.95 14.53 -7.00
C ARG A 151 14.37 15.67 -7.84
N ARG A 152 13.12 16.07 -7.57
CA ARG A 152 12.48 17.20 -8.27
C ARG A 152 13.19 18.54 -7.98
N ARG A 153 13.88 18.65 -6.84
CA ARG A 153 14.70 19.83 -6.46
C ARG A 153 16.11 19.85 -7.03
N ALA A 154 16.63 18.76 -7.59
CA ALA A 154 17.96 18.77 -8.21
C ALA A 154 17.83 19.38 -9.62
N PRO A 155 18.31 20.61 -9.86
CA PRO A 155 18.24 21.22 -11.17
C PRO A 155 19.04 20.37 -12.17
N ARG A 156 18.44 20.11 -13.33
CA ARG A 156 19.19 19.74 -14.53
C ARG A 156 19.94 20.95 -15.03
#